data_AF-A0A1G6YRU7-F1
#
_entry.id   AF-A0A1G6YRU7-F1
#
_cell.length_a   1.000
_cell.length_b   1.000
_cell.length_c   1.000
_cell.angle_alpha   90.00
_cell.angle_beta   90.00
_cell.angle_gamma   90.00
#
_symmetry.space_group_name_H-M   'P 1'
#
loop_
_entity.id
_entity.type
_entity.pdbx_description
1 polymer ?
#
loop_
_entity_poly.entity_id
_entity_poly.type
_entity_poly.pdbx_seq_one_letter_code
_entity_poly.pdbx_strand_id
1 'polypeptide(L)'
;MTVRPATTLPGVYPPRQPAAMAAGYCGEVSVESFLRQVKAGTYPPPAIRKGRRQIWLTADLDRAIARPAGSPSAHETAADVEADL
;
A
#
# COMPACT_ATOMS: atom_id res chain seq x y z
N MET A 1 -6.09 -2.55 -16.30
CA MET A 1 -7.05 -2.88 -15.24
C MET A 1 -7.41 -1.58 -14.54
N THR A 2 -8.56 -0.98 -14.86
CA THR A 2 -8.92 0.33 -14.32
C THR A 2 -9.37 0.18 -12.87
N VAL A 3 -8.50 0.56 -11.92
CA VAL A 3 -8.83 0.59 -10.49
C VAL A 3 -9.87 1.68 -10.28
N ARG A 4 -11.10 1.28 -9.91
CA ARG A 4 -12.15 2.23 -9.51
C ARG A 4 -11.84 2.66 -8.07
N PRO A 5 -11.63 3.96 -7.81
CA PRO A 5 -11.43 4.41 -6.44
C PRO A 5 -12.73 4.16 -5.66
N ALA A 6 -12.68 3.30 -4.65
CA ALA A 6 -13.78 3.11 -3.73
C ALA A 6 -13.87 4.34 -2.82
N THR A 7 -14.98 5.07 -2.86
CA THR A 7 -15.26 6.13 -1.89
C THR A 7 -15.52 5.47 -0.54
N THR A 8 -14.50 5.44 0.32
CA THR A 8 -14.61 4.90 1.67
C THR A 8 -15.40 5.90 2.53
N LEU A 9 -16.50 5.43 3.13
CA LEU A 9 -17.27 6.26 4.07
C LEU A 9 -16.46 6.48 5.35
N PRO A 10 -16.37 7.73 5.85
CA PRO A 10 -15.67 8.01 7.10
C PRO A 10 -16.30 7.21 8.26
N GLY A 11 -15.47 6.53 9.05
CA GLY A 11 -15.89 5.75 10.22
C GLY A 11 -16.16 4.25 9.97
N VAL A 12 -16.24 3.78 8.72
CA VAL A 12 -16.44 2.35 8.41
C VAL A 12 -15.18 1.53 8.72
N TYR A 13 -14.02 2.16 8.54
CA TYR A 13 -12.73 1.52 8.70
C TYR A 13 -12.00 2.09 9.92
N PRO A 14 -11.52 1.23 10.84
CA PRO A 14 -10.76 1.68 12.00
C PRO A 14 -9.40 2.24 11.55
N PRO A 15 -8.85 3.24 12.28
CA PRO A 15 -7.57 3.86 11.94
C PRO A 15 -6.38 2.89 12.00
N ARG A 16 -6.54 1.75 12.67
CA ARG A 16 -5.57 0.65 12.79
C ARG A 16 -6.17 -0.61 12.20
N GLN A 17 -5.65 -1.07 11.08
CA GLN A 17 -6.20 -2.19 10.33
C GLN A 17 -5.26 -3.41 10.36
N PRO A 18 -5.76 -4.60 10.70
CA PRO A 18 -5.02 -5.84 10.41
C PRO A 18 -4.97 -6.10 8.91
N ALA A 19 -4.07 -6.99 8.48
CA ALA A 19 -3.85 -7.30 7.06
C ALA A 19 -5.14 -7.62 6.28
N ALA A 20 -6.07 -8.36 6.87
CA ALA A 20 -7.34 -8.71 6.24
C ALA A 20 -8.20 -7.49 5.91
N MET A 21 -8.24 -6.52 6.82
CA MET A 21 -9.05 -5.32 6.66
C MET A 21 -8.39 -4.29 5.75
N ALA A 22 -7.05 -4.19 5.82
CA ALA A 22 -6.26 -3.36 4.91
C ALA A 22 -6.38 -3.85 3.45
N ALA A 23 -6.35 -5.17 3.23
CA ALA A 23 -6.56 -5.74 1.89
C ALA A 23 -7.94 -5.36 1.32
N GLY A 24 -9.00 -5.50 2.12
CA GLY A 24 -10.34 -5.06 1.72
C GLY A 24 -10.44 -3.55 1.49
N TYR A 25 -9.77 -2.75 2.31
CA TYR A 25 -9.70 -1.30 2.15
C TYR A 25 -9.07 -0.88 0.82
N CYS A 26 -7.98 -1.55 0.43
CA CYS A 26 -7.28 -1.30 -0.84
C CYS A 26 -7.98 -1.94 -2.06
N GLY A 27 -9.07 -2.69 -1.86
CA GLY A 27 -9.77 -3.38 -2.95
C GLY A 27 -9.03 -4.60 -3.50
N GLU A 28 -8.13 -5.19 -2.73
CA GLU A 28 -7.36 -6.37 -3.13
C GLU A 28 -8.19 -7.66 -3.02
N VAL A 29 -7.97 -8.61 -3.95
CA VAL A 29 -8.73 -9.88 -4.01
C VAL A 29 -8.47 -10.79 -2.80
N SER A 30 -7.29 -10.69 -2.19
CA SER A 30 -6.90 -11.50 -1.04
C SER A 30 -5.85 -10.79 -0.19
N VAL A 31 -5.68 -11.26 1.04
CA VAL A 31 -4.64 -10.78 1.94
C VAL A 31 -3.24 -11.04 1.37
N GLU A 32 -3.04 -12.17 0.69
CA GLU A 32 -1.77 -12.48 0.05
C GLU A 32 -1.45 -11.53 -1.10
N SER A 33 -2.44 -11.18 -1.93
CA SER A 33 -2.27 -10.19 -2.99
C SER A 33 -1.87 -8.84 -2.42
N PHE A 34 -2.55 -8.38 -1.35
CA PHE A 34 -2.16 -7.18 -0.63
C PHE A 34 -0.71 -7.25 -0.10
N LEU A 35 -0.33 -8.36 0.54
CA LEU A 35 1.03 -8.52 1.06
C LEU A 35 2.09 -8.58 -0.05
N ARG A 36 1.75 -9.10 -1.23
CA ARG A 36 2.64 -9.04 -2.41
C ARG A 36 2.82 -7.61 -2.89
N GLN A 37 1.76 -6.80 -2.92
CA GLN A 37 1.84 -5.39 -3.28
C GLN A 37 2.60 -4.54 -2.24
N VAL A 38 2.47 -4.88 -0.95
CA VAL A 38 3.31 -4.29 0.11
C VAL A 38 4.79 -4.63 -0.12
N LYS A 39 5.10 -5.89 -0.47
CA LYS A 39 6.47 -6.30 -0.81
C LYS A 39 7.00 -5.64 -2.09
N ALA A 40 6.13 -5.41 -3.07
CA ALA A 40 6.45 -4.72 -4.31
C ALA A 40 6.62 -3.19 -4.13
N GLY A 41 6.32 -2.65 -2.95
CA GLY A 41 6.44 -1.23 -2.65
C GLY A 41 5.28 -0.37 -3.13
N THR A 42 4.19 -0.98 -3.60
CA THR A 42 2.95 -0.29 -3.99
C THR A 42 2.22 0.25 -2.76
N TYR A 43 2.19 -0.53 -1.68
CA TYR A 43 1.60 -0.13 -0.39
C TYR A 43 2.67 -0.03 0.69
N PRO A 44 2.46 0.80 1.72
CA PRO A 44 3.42 0.96 2.81
C PRO A 44 3.60 -0.32 3.63
N PRO A 45 4.76 -0.50 4.27
CA PRO A 45 4.94 -1.55 5.26
C PRO A 45 4.03 -1.32 6.47
N PRO A 46 3.72 -2.37 7.25
CA PRO A 46 2.90 -2.22 8.44
C PRO A 46 3.59 -1.31 9.46
N ALA A 47 2.88 -0.29 9.93
CA ALA A 47 3.34 0.65 10.95
C ALA A 47 3.67 -0.04 12.29
N ILE A 48 3.03 -1.17 12.59
CA ILE A 48 3.30 -1.94 13.80
C ILE A 48 3.53 -3.40 13.43
N ARG A 49 4.67 -3.93 13.83
CA ARG A 49 5.00 -5.37 13.80
C ARG A 49 5.22 -5.86 15.23
N LYS A 50 4.25 -6.60 15.79
CA LYS A 50 4.37 -7.24 17.11
C LYS A 50 4.20 -8.75 16.96
N GLY A 51 5.31 -9.47 16.89
CA GLY A 51 5.32 -10.89 16.55
C GLY A 51 4.66 -11.13 15.18
N ARG A 52 3.63 -11.99 15.14
CA ARG A 52 2.86 -12.28 13.92
C ARG A 52 1.82 -11.20 13.56
N ARG A 53 1.53 -10.27 14.48
CA ARG A 53 0.56 -9.19 14.24
C ARG A 53 1.23 -8.05 13.45
N GLN A 54 0.62 -7.75 12.32
CA GLN A 54 0.97 -6.62 11.45
C GLN A 54 -0.25 -5.68 11.37
N ILE A 55 -0.03 -4.39 11.61
CA ILE A 55 -1.05 -3.36 11.58
C ILE A 55 -0.64 -2.26 10.60
N TRP A 56 -1.58 -1.85 9.76
CA TRP A 56 -1.49 -0.70 8.86
C TRP A 56 -2.35 0.45 9.38
N LEU A 57 -1.90 1.68 9.14
CA LEU A 57 -2.69 2.86 9.45
C LEU A 57 -3.47 3.28 8.21
N THR A 58 -4.75 3.61 8.39
CA THR A 58 -5.60 4.07 7.27
C THR A 58 -5.01 5.29 6.59
N ALA A 59 -4.43 6.23 7.35
CA ALA A 59 -3.80 7.42 6.80
C ALA A 59 -2.61 7.10 5.87
N ASP A 60 -1.80 6.08 6.20
CA ASP A 60 -0.67 5.67 5.37
C ASP A 60 -1.15 4.98 4.08
N LEU A 61 -2.20 4.16 4.19
CA LEU A 61 -2.83 3.52 3.04
C LEU A 61 -3.48 4.56 2.13
N ASP A 62 -4.19 5.53 2.69
CA ASP A 62 -4.82 6.63 1.96
C ASP A 62 -3.79 7.45 1.18
N ARG A 63 -2.66 7.79 1.83
CA ARG A 63 -1.54 8.48 1.17
C ARG A 63 -0.95 7.66 0.00
N ALA A 64 -0.91 6.35 0.12
CA ALA A 64 -0.41 5.48 -0.95
C ALA A 64 -1.41 5.35 -2.11
N ILE A 65 -2.72 5.30 -1.81
CA ILE A 65 -3.79 5.22 -2.81
C ILE A 65 -3.98 6.56 -3.54
N ALA A 66 -3.87 7.68 -2.82
CA ALA A 66 -3.96 9.03 -3.37
C ALA A 66 -2.73 9.41 -4.21
N ARG A 67 -1.64 8.62 -4.15
CA ARG A 67 -0.47 8.84 -5.00
C ARG A 67 -0.87 8.51 -6.45
N PRO A 68 -0.69 9.44 -7.41
CA PRO A 68 -0.96 9.14 -8.81
C PRO A 68 -0.07 7.99 -9.27
N ALA A 69 -0.63 7.10 -10.10
CA ALA A 69 -0.04 5.83 -10.55
C ALA A 69 1.27 5.93 -11.36
N GLY A 70 1.94 7.09 -11.37
CA GLY A 70 3.21 7.35 -12.03
C GLY A 70 4.28 7.99 -11.15
N SER A 71 4.08 8.11 -9.83
CA SER A 71 5.16 8.58 -8.94
C SER A 71 5.95 7.40 -8.40
N PRO A 72 7.25 7.25 -8.76
CA PRO A 72 8.07 6.14 -8.31
C PRO A 72 8.06 6.07 -6.78
N SER A 73 7.82 4.87 -6.26
CA SER A 73 7.99 4.59 -4.83
C SER A 73 9.46 4.84 -4.50
N ALA A 74 9.76 5.51 -3.38
CA ALA A 74 11.10 6.00 -3.03
C ALA A 74 12.12 4.89 -2.68
N HIS A 75 11.93 3.70 -3.23
CA HIS A 75 12.79 2.53 -3.08
C HIS A 75 13.45 2.08 -4.39
N GLU A 76 13.21 2.79 -5.49
CA GLU A 76 14.05 2.67 -6.69
C GLU A 76 15.30 3.51 -6.45
N THR A 77 16.33 2.86 -5.92
CA THR A 77 17.67 3.44 -5.81
C THR A 77 18.06 3.91 -7.21
N ALA A 78 18.30 5.21 -7.35
CA ALA A 78 18.97 5.78 -8.50
C ALA A 78 20.33 5.09 -8.65
N ALA A 79 20.43 4.15 -9.58
CA ALA A 79 21.68 3.59 -10.05
C ALA A 79 21.51 3.33 -11.55
N ASP A 80 22.43 3.94 -12.30
CA ASP A 80 22.71 3.74 -13.72
C ASP A 80 21.78 4.44 -14.73
N VAL A 81 21.98 5.76 -14.86
CA VAL A 81 21.80 6.45 -16.14
C VAL A 81 23.20 6.71 -16.73
N GLU A 82 23.47 5.94 -17.78
CA GLU A 82 24.31 6.25 -18.95
C GLU A 82 25.82 6.49 -18.73
N ALA A 83 26.59 5.42 -18.95
CA ALA A 83 27.92 5.51 -19.53
C ALA A 83 27.88 4.90 -20.94
N ASP A 84 27.38 5.63 -21.94
CA ASP A 84 27.77 5.47 -23.35
C ASP A 84 27.27 6.66 -24.18
N LEU A 85 28.16 7.63 -24.45
CA LEU A 85 28.35 8.37 -25.72
C LEU A 85 29.45 9.41 -25.58
#